data_AF-A0A432G7W2-F1
#
_entry.id   AF-A0A432G7W2-F1
#
_cell.length_a   1.000
_cell.length_b   1.000
_cell.length_c   1.000
_cell.angle_alpha   90.00
_cell.angle_beta   90.00
_cell.angle_gamma   90.00
#
_symmetry.space_group_name_H-M   'P 1'
#
loop_
_entity.id
_entity.type
_entity.pdbx_description
1 polymer ?
#
loop_
_entity_poly.entity_id
_entity_poly.type
_entity_poly.pdbx_seq_one_letter_code
_entity_poly.pdbx_strand_id
1 'polypeptide(L)'
;MIFLLAVAGAVVLILKKGPLAPVVVEVAEAGQGDLHSASFGVGTLEALRTYEIGPTRGGRLLTLSVDQGDQVQEGQLLGEMDPVDLPYRLESARRNVLRTESAISAADAKR
;
A
#
# COMPACT_ATOMS: atom_id res chain seq x y z
N MET A 1 -58.06 -74.79 2.39
CA MET A 1 -58.01 -73.65 3.32
C MET A 1 -56.57 -73.25 3.69
N ILE A 2 -55.71 -74.20 4.09
CA ILE A 2 -54.29 -73.95 4.45
C ILE A 2 -53.48 -73.30 3.31
N PHE A 3 -53.71 -73.73 2.07
CA PHE A 3 -53.02 -73.16 0.89
C PHE A 3 -53.35 -71.68 0.64
N LEU A 4 -54.60 -71.27 0.89
CA LEU A 4 -55.02 -69.87 0.75
C LEU A 4 -54.33 -68.99 1.80
N LEU A 5 -54.19 -69.51 3.03
CA LEU A 5 -53.50 -68.83 4.13
C LEU A 5 -52.00 -68.68 3.87
N ALA A 6 -51.37 -69.69 3.27
CA ALA A 6 -49.96 -69.64 2.88
C ALA A 6 -49.69 -68.62 1.77
N VAL A 7 -50.56 -68.56 0.75
CA VAL A 7 -50.45 -67.57 -0.33
C VAL A 7 -50.69 -66.15 0.21
N ALA A 8 -51.71 -65.95 1.05
CA ALA A 8 -51.95 -64.66 1.69
C ALA A 8 -50.76 -64.22 2.56
N GLY A 9 -50.15 -65.13 3.31
CA GLY A 9 -48.95 -64.85 4.11
C GLY A 9 -47.73 -64.48 3.26
N ALA A 10 -47.50 -65.19 2.16
CA ALA A 10 -46.40 -64.89 1.23
C ALA A 10 -46.58 -63.53 0.54
N VAL A 11 -47.81 -63.20 0.13
CA VAL A 11 -48.13 -61.89 -0.47
C VAL A 11 -47.88 -60.76 0.53
N VAL A 12 -48.29 -60.91 1.80
CA VAL A 12 -48.04 -59.93 2.85
C VAL A 12 -46.54 -59.77 3.15
N LEU A 13 -45.76 -60.85 3.11
CA LEU A 13 -44.33 -60.82 3.35
C LEU A 13 -43.57 -60.10 2.22
N ILE A 14 -43.94 -60.36 0.96
CA ILE A 14 -43.35 -59.71 -0.22
C ILE A 14 -43.71 -58.21 -0.24
N LEU A 15 -44.94 -57.86 0.15
CA LEU A 15 -45.36 -56.45 0.24
C LEU A 15 -44.64 -55.67 1.35
N LYS A 16 -44.30 -56.31 2.48
CA LYS A 16 -43.65 -55.63 3.62
C LYS A 16 -42.12 -55.68 3.62
N LYS A 17 -41.51 -56.75 3.09
CA LYS A 17 -40.06 -57.00 3.16
C LYS A 17 -39.43 -57.36 1.81
N GLY A 18 -40.21 -57.34 0.73
CA GLY A 18 -39.69 -57.59 -0.62
C GLY A 18 -38.96 -56.40 -1.22
N PRO A 19 -38.49 -56.51 -2.48
CA PRO A 19 -37.71 -55.49 -3.18
C PRO A 19 -38.48 -54.18 -3.47
N LEU A 20 -39.77 -54.11 -3.10
CA LEU A 20 -40.62 -52.92 -3.15
C LEU A 20 -40.82 -52.26 -1.77
N ALA A 21 -40.18 -52.77 -0.71
CA ALA A 21 -40.23 -52.15 0.61
C ALA A 21 -39.58 -50.76 0.54
N PRO A 22 -40.22 -49.72 1.12
CA PRO A 22 -39.68 -48.36 1.08
C PRO A 22 -38.26 -48.34 1.66
N VAL A 23 -37.29 -47.96 0.84
CA VAL A 23 -35.90 -47.80 1.29
C VAL A 23 -35.87 -46.55 2.15
N VAL A 24 -35.56 -46.74 3.44
CA VAL A 24 -35.40 -45.63 4.37
C VAL A 24 -34.12 -44.90 4.00
N VAL A 25 -34.26 -43.69 3.48
CA VAL A 25 -33.15 -42.79 3.16
C VAL A 25 -33.18 -41.60 4.10
N GLU A 26 -32.01 -41.18 4.53
CA GLU A 26 -31.85 -39.98 5.32
C GLU A 26 -31.77 -38.77 4.37
N VAL A 27 -32.66 -37.80 4.59
CA VAL A 27 -32.75 -36.59 3.76
C VAL A 27 -32.48 -35.38 4.63
N ALA A 28 -31.64 -34.47 4.13
CA ALA A 28 -31.42 -33.17 4.73
C ALA A 28 -32.16 -32.08 3.93
N GLU A 29 -32.91 -31.22 4.62
CA GLU A 29 -33.57 -30.07 3.99
C GLU A 29 -32.54 -28.97 3.69
N ALA A 30 -32.53 -28.48 2.45
CA ALA A 30 -31.64 -27.39 2.04
C ALA A 30 -32.29 -26.03 2.33
N GLY A 31 -31.62 -25.20 3.13
CA GLY A 31 -32.02 -23.81 3.38
C GLY A 31 -31.31 -22.83 2.42
N GLN A 32 -31.97 -21.72 2.10
CA GLN A 32 -31.31 -20.57 1.45
C GLN A 32 -30.74 -19.63 2.51
N GLY A 33 -29.47 -19.27 2.33
CA GLY A 33 -28.77 -18.28 3.13
C GLY A 33 -27.59 -17.72 2.35
N ASP A 34 -27.14 -16.53 2.72
CA ASP A 34 -26.06 -15.86 2.02
C ASP A 34 -24.70 -16.51 2.35
N LEU A 35 -24.05 -17.05 1.31
CA LEU A 35 -22.71 -17.63 1.40
C LEU A 35 -21.67 -16.58 1.02
N HIS A 36 -21.03 -15.99 2.04
CA HIS A 36 -19.93 -15.06 1.83
C HIS A 36 -18.60 -15.83 1.77
N SER A 37 -18.08 -16.04 0.56
CA SER A 37 -16.75 -16.61 0.36
C SER A 37 -15.68 -15.54 0.54
N ALA A 38 -15.04 -15.51 1.71
CA ALA A 38 -13.83 -14.71 1.93
C ALA A 38 -12.59 -15.54 1.56
N SER A 39 -11.71 -14.98 0.72
CA SER A 39 -10.41 -15.58 0.42
C SER A 39 -9.32 -14.72 1.03
N PHE A 40 -8.34 -15.36 1.67
CA PHE A 40 -7.20 -14.69 2.29
C PHE A 40 -5.97 -14.91 1.43
N GLY A 41 -5.32 -13.82 1.05
CA GLY A 41 -4.04 -13.81 0.35
C GLY A 41 -3.03 -13.01 1.16
N VAL A 42 -1.77 -13.44 1.14
CA VAL A 42 -0.66 -12.67 1.70
C VAL A 42 -0.06 -11.79 0.61
N GLY A 43 0.20 -10.54 0.94
CA GLY A 43 0.84 -9.57 0.06
C GLY A 43 1.77 -8.68 0.87
N THR A 44 2.81 -8.16 0.22
CA THR A 44 3.75 -7.21 0.80
C THR A 44 3.29 -5.80 0.48
N LEU A 45 3.35 -4.91 1.48
CA LEU A 45 3.11 -3.49 1.30
C LEU A 45 4.43 -2.77 1.11
N GLU A 46 4.50 -1.93 0.08
CA GLU A 46 5.65 -1.06 -0.19
C GLU A 46 5.24 0.40 -0.04
N ALA A 47 6.22 1.25 0.25
CA ALA A 47 5.99 2.68 0.34
C ALA A 47 5.53 3.23 -1.02
N LEU A 48 4.47 4.04 -1.03
CA LEU A 48 3.98 4.66 -2.26
C LEU A 48 5.04 5.53 -2.93
N ARG A 49 5.90 6.16 -2.13
CA ARG A 49 7.01 7.01 -2.58
C ARG A 49 8.17 6.89 -1.62
N THR A 50 9.36 6.64 -2.16
CA THR A 50 10.62 6.64 -1.42
C THR A 50 11.51 7.71 -2.02
N TYR A 51 12.00 8.61 -1.18
CA TYR A 51 12.90 9.69 -1.60
C TYR A 51 14.23 9.55 -0.88
N GLU A 52 15.31 9.48 -1.64
CA GLU A 52 16.66 9.57 -1.11
C GLU A 52 17.08 11.05 -1.10
N ILE A 53 17.20 11.61 0.11
CA ILE A 53 17.58 13.01 0.27
C ILE A 53 19.10 13.09 0.35
N GLY A 54 19.71 13.66 -0.68
CA GLY A 54 21.13 13.95 -0.75
C GLY A 54 21.40 15.45 -0.90
N PRO A 55 22.63 15.91 -0.61
CA PRO A 55 22.99 17.31 -0.79
C PRO A 55 23.00 17.69 -2.28
N THR A 56 22.34 18.79 -2.63
CA THR A 56 22.31 19.29 -4.03
C THR A 56 23.65 19.89 -4.48
N ARG A 57 24.50 20.28 -3.52
CA ARG A 57 25.84 20.83 -3.77
C ARG A 57 26.84 20.15 -2.85
N GLY A 58 28.02 19.83 -3.39
CA GLY A 58 29.12 19.31 -2.59
C GLY A 58 29.55 20.30 -1.51
N GLY A 59 29.75 19.81 -0.30
CA GLY A 59 30.13 20.60 0.86
C GLY A 59 30.27 19.70 2.09
N ARG A 60 30.67 20.28 3.23
CA ARG A 60 30.71 19.57 4.52
C ARG A 60 29.40 19.82 5.27
N LEU A 61 28.82 18.80 5.90
CA LEU A 61 27.67 19.00 6.79
C LEU A 61 28.14 19.75 8.05
N LEU A 62 27.48 20.86 8.37
CA LEU A 62 27.78 21.67 9.55
C LEU A 62 26.98 21.16 10.75
N THR A 63 25.67 21.04 10.58
CA THR A 63 24.72 20.63 11.62
C THR A 63 23.64 19.74 11.01
N LEU A 64 23.20 18.75 11.77
CA LEU A 64 22.03 17.93 11.47
C LEU A 64 21.00 18.19 12.57
N SER A 65 19.79 18.56 12.19
CA SER A 65 18.71 18.94 13.09
C SER A 65 17.69 17.82 13.31
N VAL A 66 17.94 16.63 12.74
CA VAL A 66 17.04 15.48 12.78
C VAL A 66 17.82 14.21 13.07
N ASP A 67 17.22 13.30 13.82
CA ASP A 67 17.82 12.00 14.13
C ASP A 67 17.23 10.88 13.27
N GLN A 68 17.90 9.73 13.28
CA GLN A 68 17.43 8.56 12.55
C GLN A 68 16.11 8.04 13.14
N GLY A 69 15.07 7.96 12.30
CA GLY A 69 13.74 7.48 12.70
C GLY A 69 12.73 8.59 12.99
N ASP A 70 13.16 9.85 12.97
CA ASP A 70 12.25 10.98 13.14
C ASP A 70 11.28 11.14 11.96
N GLN A 71 10.06 11.55 12.28
CA GLN A 71 9.09 11.98 11.27
C GLN A 71 9.38 13.43 10.88
N VAL A 72 9.56 13.66 9.58
CA VAL A 72 9.84 14.98 9.02
C VAL A 72 8.70 15.44 8.11
N GLN A 73 8.52 16.75 8.01
CA GLN A 73 7.50 17.38 7.18
C GLN A 73 8.11 17.97 5.90
N GLU A 74 7.27 18.18 4.89
CA GLU A 74 7.69 18.85 3.67
C GLU A 74 8.17 20.27 3.97
N GLY A 75 9.34 20.64 3.43
CA GLY A 75 9.96 21.95 3.64
C GLY A 75 10.70 22.12 4.97
N GLN A 76 10.72 21.11 5.84
CA GLN A 76 11.48 21.16 7.08
C GLN A 76 12.99 21.19 6.83
N LEU A 77 13.70 22.06 7.54
CA LEU A 77 15.17 22.11 7.51
C LEU A 77 15.74 20.89 8.24
N LEU A 78 16.39 20.00 7.49
CA LEU A 78 17.00 18.78 8.04
C LEU A 78 18.41 19.02 8.58
N GLY A 79 19.15 19.95 7.98
CA GLY A 79 20.53 20.27 8.38
C GLY A 79 21.12 21.38 7.54
N GLU A 80 22.22 21.94 8.00
CA GLU A 80 22.94 23.02 7.33
C GLU A 80 24.28 22.53 6.77
N MET A 81 24.62 22.98 5.57
CA MET A 81 25.88 22.67 4.90
C MET A 81 26.84 23.86 5.03
N ASP A 82 28.12 23.59 5.23
CA ASP A 82 29.17 24.58 5.32
C ASP A 82 29.38 25.31 3.97
N PRO A 83 29.13 26.64 3.92
CA PRO A 83 29.24 27.43 2.70
C PRO A 83 30.68 27.91 2.48
N VAL A 84 31.62 27.00 2.20
CA VAL A 84 33.06 27.34 2.12
C VAL A 84 33.36 28.46 1.09
N ASP A 85 32.80 28.35 -0.13
CA ASP A 85 33.11 29.29 -1.22
C ASP A 85 32.01 30.33 -1.48
N LEU A 86 30.81 30.10 -0.95
CA LEU A 86 29.61 30.91 -1.23
C LEU A 86 29.77 32.39 -0.81
N PRO A 87 30.31 32.72 0.38
CA PRO A 87 30.51 34.09 0.82
C PRO A 87 31.46 34.87 -0.10
N TYR A 88 32.58 34.26 -0.48
CA TYR A 88 33.57 34.88 -1.37
C TYR A 88 32.98 35.15 -2.76
N ARG A 89 32.21 34.19 -3.30
CA ARG A 89 31.54 34.37 -4.59
C ARG A 89 30.47 35.46 -4.53
N LEU A 90 29.70 35.52 -3.44
CA LEU A 90 28.69 36.57 -3.25
C LEU A 90 29.32 37.96 -3.19
N GLU A 91 30.44 38.10 -2.46
CA GLU A 91 31.15 39.37 -2.38
C GLU A 91 31.71 39.79 -3.74
N SER A 92 32.34 38.85 -4.47
CA SER A 92 32.85 39.13 -5.82
C SER A 92 31.73 39.58 -6.78
N ALA A 93 30.55 38.98 -6.69
CA ALA A 93 29.39 39.35 -7.49
C ALA A 93 28.88 40.75 -7.11
N ARG A 94 28.80 41.07 -5.82
CA ARG A 94 28.39 42.39 -5.33
C ARG A 94 29.34 43.49 -5.81
N ARG A 95 30.66 43.24 -5.80
CA ARG A 95 31.66 44.17 -6.33
C ARG A 95 31.51 44.39 -7.84
N ASN A 96 31.16 43.37 -8.60
CA ASN A 96 30.90 43.50 -10.03
C ASN A 96 29.66 44.35 -10.32
N VAL A 97 28.60 44.21 -9.52
CA VAL A 97 27.40 45.05 -9.63
C VAL A 97 27.77 46.52 -9.39
N LEU A 98 28.44 46.83 -8.28
CA LEU A 98 28.87 48.21 -7.96
C LEU A 98 29.76 48.84 -9.03
N ARG A 99 30.68 48.04 -9.60
CA ARG A 99 31.54 48.48 -10.70
C ARG A 99 30.74 48.81 -11.95
N THR A 100 29.73 48.00 -12.25
CA THR A 100 28.86 48.18 -13.42
C THR A 100 27.97 49.41 -13.25
N GLU A 101 27.38 49.60 -12.07
CA GLU A 101 26.60 50.80 -11.74
C GLU A 101 27.43 52.07 -11.89
N SER A 102 28.66 52.06 -11.36
CA SER A 102 29.58 53.20 -11.51
C SER A 102 29.92 53.49 -12.98
N ALA A 103 30.08 52.45 -13.79
CA ALA A 103 30.33 52.59 -15.22
C ALA A 103 29.12 53.16 -15.97
N ILE A 104 27.89 52.76 -15.60
CA ILE A 104 26.66 53.31 -16.17
C ILE A 104 26.52 54.79 -15.80
N SER A 105 26.65 55.15 -14.53
CA SER A 105 26.57 56.57 -14.11
C SER A 105 27.65 57.44 -14.78
N ALA A 106 28.85 56.92 -14.98
CA ALA A 106 29.91 57.61 -15.70
C ALA A 106 29.63 57.73 -17.21
N ALA A 107 28.88 56.79 -17.80
CA ALA A 107 28.46 56.85 -19.19
C ALA A 107 27.30 57.85 -19.38
N ASP A 108 26.33 57.86 -18.47
CA ASP A 108 25.21 58.80 -18.47
C ASP A 108 25.69 60.25 -18.26
N ALA A 109 26.70 60.48 -17.41
CA ALA A 109 27.28 61.80 -17.19
C ALA A 109 28.10 62.35 -18.38
N LYS A 110 28.45 61.50 -19.36
CA LYS A 110 29.18 61.90 -20.58
C LYS A 110 28.26 62.23 -21.75
N ARG A 111 26.95 62.14 -21.56
CA ARG A 111 25.92 62.40 -22.57
C ARG A 111 25.31 63.78 -22.39
#